data_AF-A0A3Q9ELU8-F1
#
_entry.id   AF-A0A3Q9ELU8-F1
#
_cell.length_a   1.000
_cell.length_b   1.000
_cell.length_c   1.000
_cell.angle_alpha   90.00
_cell.angle_beta   90.00
_cell.angle_gamma   90.00
#
_symmetry.space_group_name_H-M   'P 1'
#
loop_
_entity.id
_entity.type
_entity.pdbx_description
1 polymer ?
#
loop_
_entity_poly.entity_id
_entity_poly.type
_entity_poly.pdbx_seq_one_letter_code
_entity_poly.pdbx_strand_id
1 'polypeptide(L)'
;MRPLRYVALGDSLTEGVGDPVGNGWRGWAALLAGGLSEPCAEFTNLAVSGAQTRDVLENQLPAALTLRPDVASVLVGVNDTLRSTFDIEKIAERLDKVYASFTRQGTAVLTACLPDPGTMLGLPGILGNPLARRQRAVNHVVHTLSERYGAVHLHAVDDDWIMERSMWSSDRLHPGERGHRQIALRFHAMLAHRGLATQTAPSPEPEFPPPTKSASLLWLATAGTAWVIRRCNDLLPQLVRLAAVEMRHRAKGTTDRLDRRAAHGVSMALAGLSAPEWMGMPDSVGMPDSVGMPEWKGWPEPRPAAEPMVLTDHRAVPEHRPLPEGLPLSDRRLVPEPQPAPEAA
;
A
#
# COMPACT_ATOMS: atom_id res chain seq x y z
N MET A 1 25.77 4.81 19.54
CA MET A 1 24.58 5.41 18.88
C MET A 1 23.36 4.66 19.37
N ARG A 2 22.21 5.32 19.58
CA ARG A 2 20.97 4.61 19.92
C ARG A 2 20.51 3.80 18.70
N PRO A 3 19.90 2.62 18.88
CA PRO A 3 19.30 1.87 17.76
C PRO A 3 18.27 2.72 17.03
N LEU A 4 18.13 2.50 15.72
CA LEU A 4 17.07 3.10 14.92
C LEU A 4 15.73 2.58 15.42
N ARG A 5 14.75 3.46 15.63
CA ARG A 5 13.40 3.08 16.04
C ARG A 5 12.44 3.09 14.86
N TYR A 6 11.80 1.96 14.62
CA TYR A 6 10.78 1.82 13.59
C TYR A 6 9.44 1.42 14.21
N VAL A 7 8.42 2.26 14.03
CA VAL A 7 7.06 1.99 14.49
C VAL A 7 6.10 1.84 13.31
N ALA A 8 5.39 0.72 13.25
CA ALA A 8 4.43 0.44 12.18
C ALA A 8 2.99 0.63 12.66
N LEU A 9 2.21 1.40 11.89
CA LEU A 9 0.81 1.70 12.11
C LEU A 9 0.00 1.29 10.89
N GLY A 10 -1.25 0.88 11.11
CA GLY A 10 -2.14 0.51 10.04
C GLY A 10 -3.14 -0.56 10.43
N ASP A 11 -3.54 -1.32 9.41
CA ASP A 11 -4.51 -2.40 9.53
C ASP A 11 -3.87 -3.79 9.33
N SER A 12 -4.66 -4.77 8.90
CA SER A 12 -4.24 -6.15 8.72
C SER A 12 -3.08 -6.33 7.74
N LEU A 13 -2.90 -5.43 6.77
CA LEU A 13 -1.74 -5.44 5.87
C LEU A 13 -0.45 -5.22 6.68
N THR A 14 -0.43 -4.22 7.56
CA THR A 14 0.72 -3.89 8.39
C THR A 14 0.89 -4.83 9.58
N GLU A 15 -0.22 -5.39 10.10
CA GLU A 15 -0.16 -6.47 11.10
C GLU A 15 0.56 -7.72 10.55
N GLY A 16 0.54 -7.92 9.22
CA GLY A 16 1.25 -9.00 8.56
C GLY A 16 0.37 -10.20 8.19
N VAL A 17 -0.96 -10.04 8.19
CA VAL A 17 -1.89 -11.10 7.82
C VAL A 17 -1.48 -11.70 6.47
N GLY A 18 -1.37 -13.03 6.42
CA GLY A 18 -0.93 -13.78 5.24
C GLY A 18 0.55 -14.22 5.25
N ASP A 19 1.36 -13.81 6.23
CA ASP A 19 2.74 -14.28 6.47
C ASP A 19 2.86 -14.92 7.87
N PRO A 20 2.34 -16.15 8.06
CA PRO A 20 2.29 -16.80 9.37
C PRO A 20 3.67 -17.26 9.83
N VAL A 21 4.07 -16.90 11.04
CA VAL A 21 5.30 -17.37 11.70
C VAL A 21 4.98 -17.72 13.15
N GLY A 22 5.17 -18.99 13.52
CA GLY A 22 4.75 -19.51 14.82
C GLY A 22 3.24 -19.36 15.02
N ASN A 23 2.83 -18.70 16.12
CA ASN A 23 1.42 -18.43 16.44
C ASN A 23 0.95 -17.03 16.01
N GLY A 24 1.75 -16.29 15.24
CA GLY A 24 1.47 -14.91 14.86
C GLY A 24 1.78 -14.61 13.39
N TRP A 25 1.84 -13.32 13.10
CA TRP A 25 2.13 -12.78 11.77
C TRP A 25 3.46 -12.03 11.81
N ARG A 26 4.30 -12.22 10.79
CA ARG A 26 5.55 -11.45 10.64
C ARG A 26 5.30 -10.19 9.81
N GLY A 27 4.94 -10.36 8.54
CA GLY A 27 4.55 -9.26 7.66
C GLY A 27 5.69 -8.37 7.17
N TRP A 28 5.36 -7.49 6.23
CA TRP A 28 6.32 -6.64 5.54
C TRP A 28 7.08 -5.69 6.47
N ALA A 29 6.43 -5.16 7.51
CA ALA A 29 7.04 -4.21 8.44
C ALA A 29 8.15 -4.86 9.27
N ALA A 30 7.92 -6.07 9.79
CA ALA A 30 8.95 -6.81 10.52
C ALA A 30 10.11 -7.23 9.60
N LEU A 31 9.80 -7.64 8.36
CA LEU A 31 10.80 -7.95 7.33
C LEU A 31 11.66 -6.74 6.99
N LEU A 32 11.05 -5.56 6.82
CA LEU A 32 11.76 -4.30 6.58
C LEU A 32 12.68 -3.96 7.74
N ALA A 33 12.18 -4.04 8.99
CA ALA A 33 12.93 -3.69 10.19
C ALA A 33 14.29 -4.41 10.28
N GLY A 34 14.34 -5.69 9.90
CA GLY A 34 15.57 -6.49 9.89
C GLY A 34 16.65 -5.99 8.93
N GLY A 35 16.29 -5.20 7.91
CA GLY A 35 17.21 -4.64 6.92
C GLY A 35 17.52 -3.14 7.07
N LEU A 36 17.06 -2.48 8.14
CA LEU A 36 17.21 -1.03 8.29
C LEU A 36 18.59 -0.60 8.81
N SER A 37 19.08 -1.21 9.90
CA SER A 37 20.27 -0.72 10.62
C SER A 37 21.05 -1.83 11.30
N GLU A 38 22.33 -1.55 11.59
CA GLU A 38 23.16 -2.33 12.51
C GLU A 38 23.63 -1.41 13.65
N PRO A 39 23.31 -1.70 14.93
CA PRO A 39 22.50 -2.83 15.41
C PRO A 39 21.05 -2.79 14.89
N CYS A 40 20.38 -3.95 14.93
CA CYS A 40 19.01 -4.11 14.43
C CYS A 40 18.06 -3.06 15.00
N ALA A 41 17.12 -2.60 14.18
CA ALA A 41 16.16 -1.57 14.58
C ALA A 41 15.28 -2.03 15.74
N GLU A 42 15.02 -1.14 16.69
CA GLU A 42 13.97 -1.29 17.70
C GLU A 42 12.62 -1.19 17.00
N PHE A 43 12.02 -2.34 16.69
CA PHE A 43 10.76 -2.43 15.96
C PHE A 43 9.56 -2.57 16.88
N THR A 44 8.49 -1.82 16.61
CA THR A 44 7.19 -1.98 17.28
C THR A 44 6.06 -1.95 16.25
N ASN A 45 5.23 -2.98 16.24
CA ASN A 45 4.02 -3.02 15.41
C ASN A 45 2.79 -2.66 16.24
N LEU A 46 2.13 -1.56 15.87
CA LEU A 46 0.89 -1.08 16.49
C LEU A 46 -0.33 -1.28 15.58
N ALA A 47 -0.15 -1.90 14.41
CA ALA A 47 -1.23 -2.16 13.48
C ALA A 47 -2.22 -3.19 14.03
N VAL A 48 -3.51 -3.00 13.69
CA VAL A 48 -4.60 -3.86 14.16
C VAL A 48 -5.53 -4.19 13.01
N SER A 49 -5.80 -5.48 12.79
CA SER A 49 -6.74 -5.95 11.78
C SER A 49 -8.07 -5.22 11.79
N GLY A 50 -8.44 -4.68 10.62
CA GLY A 50 -9.70 -3.97 10.42
C GLY A 50 -9.72 -2.50 10.84
N ALA A 51 -8.59 -1.97 11.32
CA ALA A 51 -8.44 -0.56 11.67
C ALA A 51 -8.77 0.37 10.50
N GLN A 52 -9.44 1.47 10.81
CA GLN A 52 -9.71 2.59 9.92
C GLN A 52 -8.77 3.76 10.23
N THR A 53 -8.75 4.77 9.38
CA THR A 53 -7.98 6.02 9.62
C THR A 53 -8.27 6.66 10.97
N ARG A 54 -9.51 6.53 11.46
CA ARG A 54 -9.89 7.00 12.80
C ARG A 54 -9.14 6.26 13.90
N ASP A 55 -9.07 4.93 13.81
CA ASP A 55 -8.46 4.10 14.84
C ASP A 55 -6.93 4.33 14.87
N VAL A 56 -6.33 4.59 13.70
CA VAL A 56 -4.92 5.02 13.61
C VAL A 56 -4.71 6.36 14.31
N LEU A 57 -5.54 7.37 14.03
CA LEU A 57 -5.42 8.69 14.65
C LEU A 57 -5.65 8.66 16.17
N GLU A 58 -6.69 7.97 16.62
CA GLU A 58 -7.16 8.05 18.01
C GLU A 58 -6.41 7.08 18.94
N ASN A 59 -5.97 5.92 18.44
CA ASN A 59 -5.40 4.86 19.28
C ASN A 59 -3.91 4.60 18.97
N GLN A 60 -3.55 4.42 17.69
CA GLN A 60 -2.19 4.01 17.34
C GLN A 60 -1.20 5.19 17.36
N LEU A 61 -1.59 6.36 16.85
CA LEU A 61 -0.74 7.54 16.80
C LEU A 61 -0.27 8.00 18.19
N PRO A 62 -1.13 8.15 19.22
CA PRO A 62 -0.66 8.54 20.55
C PRO A 62 0.40 7.59 21.11
N ALA A 63 0.21 6.29 20.94
CA ALA A 63 1.19 5.28 21.35
C ALA A 63 2.49 5.36 20.54
N ALA A 64 2.42 5.60 19.23
CA ALA A 64 3.60 5.75 18.39
C ALA A 64 4.43 6.99 18.76
N LEU A 65 3.78 8.12 19.07
CA LEU A 65 4.45 9.37 19.38
C LEU A 65 5.25 9.31 20.69
N THR A 66 4.89 8.44 21.65
CA THR A 66 5.67 8.25 22.89
C THR A 66 6.98 7.50 22.63
N LEU A 67 7.01 6.65 21.60
CA LEU A 67 8.20 5.86 21.24
C LEU A 67 9.27 6.68 20.50
N ARG A 68 8.91 7.88 20.00
CA ARG A 68 9.81 8.79 19.27
C ARG A 68 10.53 8.08 18.10
N PRO A 69 9.79 7.52 17.13
CA PRO A 69 10.37 6.78 16.02
C PRO A 69 11.27 7.63 15.13
N ASP A 70 12.33 7.03 14.62
CA ASP A 70 13.11 7.59 13.51
C ASP A 70 12.39 7.34 12.18
N VAL A 71 11.73 6.19 12.08
CA VAL A 71 10.93 5.76 10.92
C VAL A 71 9.54 5.35 11.40
N ALA A 72 8.48 5.78 10.71
CA ALA A 72 7.13 5.32 10.98
C ALA A 72 6.41 4.97 9.68
N SER A 73 5.73 3.82 9.64
CA SER A 73 4.88 3.47 8.49
C SER A 73 3.41 3.62 8.82
N VAL A 74 2.66 4.22 7.91
CA VAL A 74 1.21 4.42 8.04
C VAL A 74 0.53 3.93 6.76
N LEU A 75 0.08 2.68 6.77
CA LEU A 75 -0.67 2.06 5.67
C LEU A 75 -2.07 1.70 6.18
N VAL A 76 -3.06 2.49 5.78
CA VAL A 76 -4.46 2.35 6.21
C VAL A 76 -5.37 3.01 5.16
N GLY A 77 -6.65 2.65 5.17
CA GLY A 77 -7.69 3.34 4.38
C GLY A 77 -8.54 2.39 3.54
N VAL A 78 -8.01 1.21 3.18
CA VAL A 78 -8.78 0.17 2.48
C VAL A 78 -10.01 -0.21 3.31
N ASN A 79 -9.84 -0.37 4.62
CA ASN A 79 -10.94 -0.65 5.54
C ASN A 79 -12.02 0.43 5.56
N ASP A 80 -11.66 1.71 5.47
CA ASP A 80 -12.62 2.83 5.40
C ASP A 80 -13.50 2.72 4.14
N THR A 81 -12.94 2.29 3.00
CA THR A 81 -13.70 2.09 1.74
C THR A 81 -14.82 1.06 1.88
N LEU A 82 -14.63 0.10 2.79
CA LEU A 82 -15.53 -1.00 3.10
C LEU A 82 -16.49 -0.67 4.26
N ARG A 83 -16.78 0.62 4.53
CA ARG A 83 -17.73 1.01 5.58
C ARG A 83 -18.88 1.86 5.07
N SER A 84 -20.02 1.70 5.75
CA SER A 84 -21.19 2.58 5.66
C SER A 84 -20.82 4.06 5.85
N THR A 85 -19.86 4.31 6.74
CA THR A 85 -19.37 5.62 7.18
C THR A 85 -18.25 6.22 6.32
N PHE A 86 -18.00 5.67 5.12
CA PHE A 86 -16.98 6.22 4.22
C PHE A 86 -17.20 7.71 3.97
N ASP A 87 -16.18 8.51 4.27
CA ASP A 87 -16.20 9.96 4.25
C ASP A 87 -14.77 10.45 3.94
N ILE A 88 -14.56 10.89 2.70
CA ILE A 88 -13.23 11.22 2.20
C ILE A 88 -12.63 12.45 2.88
N GLU A 89 -13.47 13.40 3.31
CA GLU A 89 -13.05 14.60 4.02
C GLU A 89 -12.44 14.22 5.37
N LYS A 90 -13.15 13.40 6.15
CA LYS A 90 -12.62 12.90 7.42
C LYS A 90 -11.39 12.02 7.27
N ILE A 91 -11.31 11.22 6.20
CA ILE A 91 -10.12 10.42 5.90
C ILE A 91 -8.92 11.34 5.65
N ALA A 92 -9.08 12.39 4.83
CA ALA A 92 -8.04 13.37 4.54
C ALA A 92 -7.59 14.11 5.81
N GLU A 93 -8.52 14.62 6.62
CA GLU A 93 -8.21 15.30 7.88
C GLU A 93 -7.42 14.43 8.86
N ARG A 94 -7.78 13.15 8.97
CA ARG A 94 -7.12 12.22 9.90
C ARG A 94 -5.72 11.89 9.43
N LEU A 95 -5.55 11.59 8.14
CA LEU A 95 -4.23 11.30 7.58
C LEU A 95 -3.31 12.52 7.63
N ASP A 96 -3.83 13.72 7.34
CA ASP A 96 -3.10 14.99 7.48
C ASP A 96 -2.57 15.17 8.91
N LYS A 97 -3.42 14.97 9.92
CA LYS A 97 -3.02 15.04 11.34
C LYS A 97 -1.96 14.00 11.72
N VAL A 98 -2.10 12.76 11.23
CA VAL A 98 -1.14 11.68 11.49
C VAL A 98 0.22 12.03 10.87
N TYR A 99 0.25 12.43 9.60
CA TYR A 99 1.50 12.74 8.90
C TYR A 99 2.16 14.01 9.44
N ALA A 100 1.38 15.05 9.73
CA ALA A 100 1.87 16.26 10.39
C ALA A 100 2.52 15.96 11.74
N SER A 101 1.93 15.06 12.54
CA SER A 101 2.46 14.71 13.86
C SER A 101 3.81 14.02 13.80
N PHE A 102 4.00 13.08 12.88
CA PHE A 102 5.30 12.45 12.65
C PHE A 102 6.33 13.42 12.05
N THR A 103 5.91 14.25 11.09
CA THR A 103 6.78 15.26 10.46
C THR A 103 7.31 16.24 11.50
N ARG A 104 6.47 16.70 12.45
CA ARG A 104 6.91 17.55 13.57
C ARG A 104 7.93 16.90 14.50
N GLN A 105 7.96 15.57 14.59
CA GLN A 105 8.98 14.85 15.36
C GLN A 105 10.28 14.59 14.57
N GLY A 106 10.32 14.95 13.28
CA GLY A 106 11.42 14.61 12.38
C GLY A 106 11.43 13.13 11.98
N THR A 107 10.31 12.42 12.13
CA THR A 107 10.18 11.00 11.76
C THR A 107 10.01 10.85 10.25
N ALA A 108 10.76 9.94 9.63
CA ALA A 108 10.56 9.58 8.23
C ALA A 108 9.29 8.73 8.09
N VAL A 109 8.27 9.27 7.40
CA VAL A 109 6.98 8.58 7.22
C VAL A 109 7.01 7.72 5.96
N LEU A 110 6.58 6.46 6.06
CA LEU A 110 6.35 5.54 4.94
C LEU A 110 4.84 5.40 4.71
N THR A 111 4.40 5.45 3.47
CA THR A 111 3.01 5.14 3.10
C THR A 111 2.90 4.60 1.69
N ALA A 112 1.72 4.15 1.28
CA ALA A 112 1.51 3.54 -0.02
C ALA A 112 0.12 3.79 -0.59
N CYS A 113 0.03 3.89 -1.92
CA CYS A 113 -1.21 3.68 -2.64
C CYS A 113 -1.43 2.18 -2.82
N LEU A 114 -2.62 1.69 -2.44
CA LEU A 114 -2.96 0.26 -2.46
C LEU A 114 -3.96 -0.07 -3.58
N PRO A 115 -3.96 -1.30 -4.11
CA PRO A 115 -4.94 -1.74 -5.10
C PRO A 115 -6.36 -1.70 -4.54
N ASP A 116 -7.34 -1.64 -5.45
CA ASP A 116 -8.74 -1.61 -5.02
C ASP A 116 -9.24 -2.97 -4.52
N PRO A 117 -9.91 -3.02 -3.37
CA PRO A 117 -10.35 -4.28 -2.78
C PRO A 117 -11.41 -4.99 -3.63
N GLY A 118 -12.12 -4.28 -4.51
CA GLY A 118 -13.14 -4.86 -5.37
C GLY A 118 -12.53 -5.77 -6.43
N THR A 119 -11.47 -5.31 -7.10
CA THR A 119 -10.68 -6.08 -8.07
C THR A 119 -9.99 -7.26 -7.40
N MET A 120 -9.37 -7.02 -6.23
CA MET A 120 -8.72 -8.07 -5.44
C MET A 120 -9.67 -9.24 -5.09
N LEU A 121 -10.89 -8.90 -4.70
CA LEU A 121 -11.94 -9.88 -4.38
C LEU A 121 -12.67 -10.44 -5.61
N GLY A 122 -12.34 -9.97 -6.82
CA GLY A 122 -12.99 -10.41 -8.07
C GLY A 122 -14.47 -10.05 -8.15
N LEU A 123 -14.88 -8.93 -7.55
CA LEU A 123 -16.27 -8.50 -7.55
C LEU A 123 -16.73 -8.09 -8.97
N PRO A 124 -17.98 -8.40 -9.36
CA PRO A 124 -18.53 -7.90 -10.61
C PRO A 124 -18.52 -6.37 -10.62
N GLY A 125 -18.30 -5.74 -11.77
CA GLY A 125 -18.10 -4.29 -11.88
C GLY A 125 -19.19 -3.42 -11.22
N ILE A 126 -20.41 -3.94 -11.10
CA ILE A 126 -21.51 -3.25 -10.41
C ILE A 126 -21.25 -3.03 -8.90
N LEU A 127 -20.46 -3.92 -8.29
CA LEU A 127 -20.00 -3.87 -6.90
C LEU A 127 -18.55 -3.38 -6.81
N GLY A 128 -17.71 -3.77 -7.78
CA GLY A 128 -16.31 -3.37 -7.85
C GLY A 128 -16.12 -1.89 -8.14
N ASN A 129 -16.82 -1.31 -9.14
CA ASN A 129 -16.62 0.08 -9.55
C ASN A 129 -16.87 1.10 -8.42
N PRO A 130 -17.93 0.97 -7.58
CA PRO A 130 -18.10 1.84 -6.42
C PRO A 130 -16.94 1.76 -5.43
N LEU A 131 -16.41 0.56 -5.14
CA LEU A 131 -15.27 0.39 -4.25
C LEU A 131 -13.98 0.93 -4.88
N ALA A 132 -13.76 0.68 -6.17
CA ALA A 132 -12.64 1.22 -6.92
C ALA A 132 -12.65 2.76 -6.93
N ARG A 133 -13.83 3.40 -7.05
CA ARG A 133 -13.96 4.87 -6.89
C ARG A 133 -13.53 5.33 -5.50
N ARG A 134 -13.94 4.62 -4.45
CA ARG A 134 -13.54 4.95 -3.07
C ARG A 134 -12.04 4.76 -2.86
N GLN A 135 -11.46 3.67 -3.34
CA GLN A 135 -10.02 3.43 -3.23
C GLN A 135 -9.23 4.49 -4.00
N ARG A 136 -9.64 4.85 -5.23
CA ARG A 136 -9.00 5.94 -5.98
C ARG A 136 -9.03 7.26 -5.21
N ALA A 137 -10.14 7.57 -4.54
CA ALA A 137 -10.25 8.76 -3.70
C ALA A 137 -9.26 8.71 -2.52
N VAL A 138 -9.17 7.59 -1.82
CA VAL A 138 -8.20 7.39 -0.72
C VAL A 138 -6.75 7.48 -1.23
N ASN A 139 -6.42 6.78 -2.32
CA ASN A 139 -5.08 6.82 -2.91
C ASN A 139 -4.68 8.24 -3.34
N HIS A 140 -5.60 9.02 -3.92
CA HIS A 140 -5.34 10.42 -4.26
C HIS A 140 -4.99 11.22 -3.00
N VAL A 141 -5.78 11.10 -1.92
CA VAL A 141 -5.46 11.75 -0.65
C VAL A 141 -4.10 11.33 -0.11
N VAL A 142 -3.80 10.02 -0.07
CA VAL A 142 -2.50 9.51 0.40
C VAL A 142 -1.36 10.06 -0.45
N HIS A 143 -1.50 10.08 -1.78
CA HIS A 143 -0.49 10.60 -2.69
C HIS A 143 -0.23 12.10 -2.44
N THR A 144 -1.27 12.94 -2.44
CA THR A 144 -1.12 14.39 -2.19
C THR A 144 -0.53 14.68 -0.81
N LEU A 145 -0.97 13.97 0.23
CA LEU A 145 -0.41 14.14 1.57
C LEU A 145 1.04 13.64 1.67
N SER A 146 1.41 12.62 0.88
CA SER A 146 2.79 12.15 0.82
C SER A 146 3.73 13.20 0.25
N GLU A 147 3.32 13.87 -0.83
CA GLU A 147 4.09 15.00 -1.39
C GLU A 147 4.18 16.16 -0.40
N ARG A 148 3.04 16.52 0.22
CA ARG A 148 2.94 17.62 1.18
C ARG A 148 3.82 17.45 2.43
N TYR A 149 4.01 16.22 2.91
CA TYR A 149 4.80 15.90 4.10
C TYR A 149 6.16 15.23 3.79
N GLY A 150 6.52 15.09 2.50
CA GLY A 150 7.79 14.47 2.10
C GLY A 150 7.90 12.98 2.45
N ALA A 151 6.79 12.27 2.56
CA ALA A 151 6.76 10.86 2.90
C ALA A 151 7.48 9.98 1.85
N VAL A 152 7.98 8.83 2.28
CA VAL A 152 8.43 7.74 1.40
C VAL A 152 7.17 7.02 0.90
N HIS A 153 6.78 7.29 -0.34
CA HIS A 153 5.50 6.86 -0.89
C HIS A 153 5.64 5.76 -1.94
N LEU A 154 5.18 4.55 -1.59
CA LEU A 154 5.15 3.41 -2.51
C LEU A 154 3.87 3.43 -3.35
N HIS A 155 4.03 3.55 -4.67
CA HIS A 155 2.94 3.39 -5.63
C HIS A 155 2.70 1.92 -5.97
N ALA A 156 2.11 1.15 -5.04
CA ALA A 156 1.89 -0.28 -5.30
C ALA A 156 0.84 -0.50 -6.39
N VAL A 157 -0.17 0.37 -6.51
CA VAL A 157 -1.34 0.23 -7.41
C VAL A 157 -1.02 -0.04 -8.88
N ASP A 158 0.12 0.45 -9.38
CA ASP A 158 0.50 0.35 -10.79
C ASP A 158 1.46 -0.82 -11.07
N ASP A 159 1.82 -1.59 -10.06
CA ASP A 159 2.79 -2.66 -10.22
C ASP A 159 2.15 -3.97 -10.71
N ASP A 160 2.75 -4.58 -11.73
CA ASP A 160 2.29 -5.85 -12.33
C ASP A 160 2.17 -7.01 -11.33
N TRP A 161 2.97 -7.00 -10.26
CA TRP A 161 2.98 -8.07 -9.25
C TRP A 161 1.65 -8.20 -8.50
N ILE A 162 0.83 -7.15 -8.47
CA ILE A 162 -0.51 -7.20 -7.86
C ILE A 162 -1.42 -8.21 -8.60
N MET A 163 -1.19 -8.46 -9.87
CA MET A 163 -1.99 -9.40 -10.66
C MET A 163 -1.53 -10.86 -10.47
N GLU A 164 -0.35 -11.08 -9.90
CA GLU A 164 0.19 -12.41 -9.66
C GLU A 164 -0.46 -13.07 -8.44
N ARG A 165 -1.19 -14.16 -8.69
CA ARG A 165 -1.88 -14.91 -7.63
C ARG A 165 -0.96 -15.39 -6.50
N SER A 166 0.30 -15.67 -6.80
CA SER A 166 1.33 -16.10 -5.83
C SER A 166 1.75 -15.00 -4.86
N MET A 167 1.42 -13.74 -5.13
CA MET A 167 1.71 -12.62 -4.22
C MET A 167 0.68 -12.51 -3.09
N TRP A 168 -0.45 -13.21 -3.21
CA TRP A 168 -1.58 -13.09 -2.30
C TRP A 168 -1.80 -14.35 -1.46
N SER A 169 -2.32 -14.14 -0.27
CA SER A 169 -2.72 -15.20 0.64
C SER A 169 -3.97 -15.93 0.12
N SER A 170 -4.40 -16.96 0.84
CA SER A 170 -5.60 -17.75 0.51
C SER A 170 -6.86 -16.90 0.35
N ASP A 171 -6.95 -15.75 1.01
CA ASP A 171 -8.10 -14.85 0.97
C ASP A 171 -8.12 -13.89 -0.22
N ARG A 172 -7.05 -13.85 -1.01
CA ARG A 172 -6.87 -12.96 -2.18
C ARG A 172 -7.01 -11.47 -1.87
N LEU A 173 -6.91 -11.08 -0.60
CA LEU A 173 -6.99 -9.69 -0.17
C LEU A 173 -5.70 -9.26 0.52
N HIS A 174 -5.15 -10.13 1.38
CA HIS A 174 -3.88 -9.87 2.04
C HIS A 174 -2.72 -10.49 1.27
N PRO A 175 -1.54 -9.85 1.24
CA PRO A 175 -0.35 -10.45 0.66
C PRO A 175 0.01 -11.74 1.38
N GLY A 176 0.47 -12.75 0.63
CA GLY A 176 1.19 -13.88 1.22
C GLY A 176 2.61 -13.45 1.61
N GLU A 177 3.41 -14.36 2.18
CA GLU A 177 4.82 -14.09 2.50
C GLU A 177 5.57 -13.41 1.33
N ARG A 178 5.43 -13.95 0.11
CA ARG A 178 6.08 -13.38 -1.09
C ARG A 178 5.67 -11.92 -1.33
N GLY A 179 4.40 -11.59 -1.20
CA GLY A 179 3.91 -10.22 -1.35
C GLY A 179 4.40 -9.30 -0.23
N HIS A 180 4.43 -9.78 1.02
CA HIS A 180 5.02 -9.02 2.15
C HIS A 180 6.50 -8.72 1.92
N ARG A 181 7.27 -9.68 1.39
CA ARG A 181 8.68 -9.48 1.02
C ARG A 181 8.85 -8.44 -0.08
N GLN A 182 7.99 -8.45 -1.11
CA GLN A 182 8.03 -7.43 -2.18
C GLN A 182 7.75 -6.03 -1.64
N ILE A 183 6.78 -5.86 -0.75
CA ILE A 183 6.51 -4.57 -0.09
C ILE A 183 7.73 -4.12 0.73
N ALA A 184 8.29 -5.03 1.56
CA ALA A 184 9.46 -4.74 2.38
C ALA A 184 10.68 -4.34 1.54
N LEU A 185 10.95 -5.06 0.45
CA LEU A 185 12.03 -4.78 -0.50
C LEU A 185 11.91 -3.40 -1.14
N ARG A 186 10.70 -3.03 -1.58
CA ARG A 186 10.47 -1.74 -2.23
C ARG A 186 10.67 -0.58 -1.26
N PHE A 187 10.13 -0.69 -0.05
CA PHE A 187 10.38 0.32 0.99
C PHE A 187 11.85 0.38 1.40
N HIS A 188 12.52 -0.76 1.53
CA HIS A 188 13.96 -0.82 1.82
C HIS A 188 14.75 -0.06 0.75
N ALA A 189 14.50 -0.37 -0.53
CA ALA A 189 15.16 0.32 -1.63
C ALA A 189 14.92 1.84 -1.57
N MET A 190 13.68 2.29 -1.35
CA MET A 190 13.37 3.72 -1.24
C MET A 190 14.05 4.39 -0.04
N LEU A 191 14.15 3.71 1.10
CA LEU A 191 14.85 4.21 2.29
C LEU A 191 16.36 4.22 2.11
N ALA A 192 16.93 3.25 1.40
CA ALA A 192 18.36 3.20 1.08
C ALA A 192 18.77 4.41 0.21
N HIS A 193 17.94 4.81 -0.76
CA HIS A 193 18.17 6.04 -1.54
C HIS A 193 18.17 7.31 -0.68
N ARG A 194 17.55 7.28 0.50
CA ARG A 194 17.55 8.38 1.49
C ARG A 194 18.61 8.20 2.60
N GLY A 195 19.43 7.15 2.53
CA GLY A 195 20.43 6.82 3.55
C GLY A 195 19.84 6.33 4.88
N LEU A 196 18.56 5.94 4.91
CA LEU A 196 17.83 5.49 6.11
C LEU A 196 17.78 3.96 6.26
N ALA A 197 18.17 3.22 5.22
CA ALA A 197 18.38 1.78 5.28
C ALA A 197 19.81 1.47 4.82
N THR A 198 20.68 1.11 5.76
CA THR A 198 22.13 0.93 5.52
C THR A 198 22.56 -0.52 5.48
N GLN A 199 21.65 -1.45 5.80
CA GLN A 199 21.92 -2.87 5.85
C GLN A 199 21.36 -3.61 4.65
N THR A 200 21.64 -4.90 4.59
CA THR A 200 21.19 -5.81 3.52
C THR A 200 19.67 -5.77 3.39
N ALA A 201 19.21 -5.68 2.14
CA ALA A 201 17.79 -5.72 1.82
C ALA A 201 17.15 -7.06 2.24
N PRO A 202 15.85 -7.08 2.60
CA PRO A 202 15.13 -8.32 2.87
C PRO A 202 15.22 -9.32 1.70
N SER A 203 15.28 -10.63 1.97
CA SER A 203 15.27 -11.62 0.88
C SER A 203 13.95 -11.56 0.10
N PRO A 204 13.98 -11.58 -1.26
CA PRO A 204 12.78 -11.66 -2.11
C PRO A 204 12.11 -13.04 -2.06
N GLU A 205 12.87 -14.08 -1.69
CA GLU A 205 12.37 -15.45 -1.73
C GLU A 205 11.61 -15.80 -0.44
N PRO A 206 10.42 -16.43 -0.56
CA PRO A 206 9.69 -16.91 0.60
C PRO A 206 10.45 -18.05 1.29
N GLU A 207 10.41 -18.05 2.62
CA GLU A 207 10.97 -19.11 3.48
C GLU A 207 9.99 -20.28 3.65
N PHE A 208 8.68 -20.02 3.54
CA PHE A 208 7.63 -21.01 3.73
C PHE A 208 6.94 -21.35 2.40
N PRO A 209 6.50 -22.61 2.23
CA PRO A 209 5.72 -22.99 1.07
C PRO A 209 4.37 -22.24 1.07
N PRO A 210 3.79 -21.97 -0.10
CA PRO A 210 2.48 -21.33 -0.19
C PRO A 210 1.42 -22.19 0.51
N PRO A 211 0.36 -21.57 1.08
CA PRO A 211 -0.68 -22.30 1.77
C PRO A 211 -1.35 -23.34 0.85
N THR A 212 -1.55 -24.54 1.37
CA THR A 212 -2.20 -25.62 0.63
C THR A 212 -3.65 -25.28 0.31
N LYS A 213 -4.25 -25.96 -0.69
CA LYS A 213 -5.68 -25.79 -1.02
C LYS A 213 -6.58 -26.09 0.17
N SER A 214 -6.23 -27.08 0.99
CA SER A 214 -6.98 -27.44 2.21
C SER A 214 -6.87 -26.37 3.29
N ALA A 215 -5.69 -25.81 3.52
CA ALA A 215 -5.51 -24.68 4.44
C ALA A 215 -6.31 -23.45 3.98
N SER A 216 -6.33 -23.19 2.67
CA SER A 216 -7.13 -22.12 2.06
C SER A 216 -8.63 -22.35 2.28
N LEU A 217 -9.11 -23.57 2.10
CA LEU A 217 -10.52 -23.93 2.31
C LEU A 217 -10.91 -23.85 3.79
N LEU A 218 -10.04 -24.30 4.69
CA LEU A 218 -10.24 -24.21 6.15
C LEU A 218 -10.29 -22.76 6.61
N TRP A 219 -9.41 -21.90 6.10
CA TRP A 219 -9.45 -20.46 6.37
C TRP A 219 -10.78 -19.85 5.90
N LEU A 220 -11.21 -20.19 4.68
CA LEU A 220 -12.47 -19.70 4.11
C LEU A 220 -13.65 -20.12 4.99
N ALA A 221 -13.66 -21.38 5.45
CA ALA A 221 -14.71 -21.94 6.29
C ALA A 221 -14.76 -21.31 7.69
N THR A 222 -13.62 -20.84 8.22
CA THR A 222 -13.51 -20.32 9.59
C THR A 222 -13.44 -18.79 9.62
N ALA A 223 -12.25 -18.23 9.39
CA ALA A 223 -11.96 -16.81 9.45
C ALA A 223 -12.71 -16.02 8.36
N GLY A 224 -12.78 -16.58 7.16
CA GLY A 224 -13.54 -16.01 6.03
C GLY A 224 -15.02 -15.90 6.37
N THR A 225 -15.65 -17.00 6.79
CA THR A 225 -17.06 -17.01 7.23
C THR A 225 -17.31 -16.04 8.38
N ALA A 226 -16.46 -16.03 9.41
CA ALA A 226 -16.61 -15.12 10.55
C ALA A 226 -16.49 -13.65 10.13
N TRP A 227 -15.58 -13.34 9.19
CA TRP A 227 -15.48 -12.01 8.60
C TRP A 227 -16.76 -11.67 7.82
N VAL A 228 -17.24 -12.56 6.94
CA VAL A 228 -18.48 -12.34 6.17
C VAL A 228 -19.66 -12.10 7.10
N ILE A 229 -19.85 -12.92 8.15
CA ILE A 229 -20.93 -12.75 9.14
C ILE A 229 -20.86 -11.38 9.81
N ARG A 230 -19.67 -10.95 10.27
CA ARG A 230 -19.50 -9.60 10.83
C ARG A 230 -19.84 -8.52 9.80
N ARG A 231 -19.61 -8.77 8.52
CA ARG A 231 -19.82 -7.83 7.42
C ARG A 231 -21.23 -7.85 6.81
N CYS A 232 -22.03 -8.88 7.07
CA CYS A 232 -23.39 -8.97 6.56
C CYS A 232 -24.30 -7.84 7.06
N ASN A 233 -24.02 -7.30 8.25
CA ASN A 233 -24.84 -6.26 8.86
C ASN A 233 -24.36 -4.82 8.55
N ASP A 234 -23.11 -4.63 8.09
CA ASP A 234 -22.55 -3.29 7.82
C ASP A 234 -22.31 -3.02 6.32
N LEU A 235 -21.69 -3.96 5.62
CA LEU A 235 -21.13 -3.80 4.28
C LEU A 235 -22.15 -4.24 3.22
N LEU A 236 -22.83 -5.37 3.43
CA LEU A 236 -23.72 -5.93 2.43
C LEU A 236 -24.88 -4.99 2.05
N PRO A 237 -25.64 -4.37 2.99
CA PRO A 237 -26.70 -3.43 2.63
C PRO A 237 -26.17 -2.20 1.88
N GLN A 238 -24.97 -1.74 2.24
CA GLN A 238 -24.35 -0.59 1.58
C GLN A 238 -23.88 -0.94 0.16
N LEU A 239 -23.25 -2.10 -0.03
CA LEU A 239 -22.83 -2.57 -1.34
C LEU A 239 -24.01 -2.70 -2.29
N VAL A 240 -25.15 -3.22 -1.81
CA VAL A 240 -26.40 -3.27 -2.59
C VAL A 240 -26.87 -1.87 -2.97
N ARG A 241 -26.85 -0.91 -2.03
CA ARG A 241 -27.20 0.49 -2.33
C ARG A 241 -26.27 1.12 -3.37
N LEU A 242 -24.96 0.91 -3.24
CA LEU A 242 -23.96 1.41 -4.18
C LEU A 242 -24.14 0.79 -5.57
N ALA A 243 -24.40 -0.51 -5.64
CA ALA A 243 -24.71 -1.21 -6.89
C ALA A 243 -26.00 -0.70 -7.53
N ALA A 244 -27.04 -0.41 -6.74
CA ALA A 244 -28.29 0.17 -7.26
C ALA A 244 -28.07 1.58 -7.85
N VAL A 245 -27.25 2.41 -7.21
CA VAL A 245 -26.84 3.71 -7.77
C VAL A 245 -26.03 3.51 -9.05
N GLU A 246 -25.08 2.59 -9.06
CA GLU A 246 -24.26 2.27 -10.23
C GLU A 246 -25.10 1.82 -11.41
N MET A 247 -26.04 0.88 -11.19
CA MET A 247 -26.99 0.44 -12.20
C MET A 247 -27.80 1.58 -12.78
N ARG A 248 -28.33 2.46 -11.92
CA ARG A 248 -29.14 3.59 -12.35
C ARG A 248 -28.35 4.55 -13.22
N HIS A 249 -27.10 4.84 -12.87
CA HIS A 249 -26.22 5.69 -13.66
C HIS A 249 -25.80 5.02 -14.97
N ARG A 250 -25.48 3.72 -14.93
CA ARG A 250 -25.15 2.92 -16.12
C ARG A 250 -26.32 2.88 -17.10
N ALA A 251 -27.53 2.60 -16.64
CA ALA A 251 -28.75 2.58 -17.46
C ALA A 251 -29.05 3.94 -18.11
N LYS A 252 -28.62 5.04 -17.46
CA LYS A 252 -28.77 6.41 -17.98
C LYS A 252 -27.56 6.89 -18.80
N GLY A 253 -26.49 6.10 -18.93
CA GLY A 253 -25.25 6.54 -19.58
C GLY A 253 -24.55 7.70 -18.86
N THR A 254 -24.65 7.79 -17.53
CA THR A 254 -24.15 8.92 -16.73
C THR A 254 -23.15 8.51 -15.64
N THR A 255 -22.44 7.40 -15.83
CA THR A 255 -21.44 6.89 -14.87
C THR A 255 -20.34 7.92 -14.58
N ASP A 256 -19.89 8.69 -15.59
CA ASP A 256 -18.88 9.75 -15.43
C ASP A 256 -19.25 10.81 -14.39
N ARG A 257 -20.56 11.01 -14.13
CA ARG A 257 -21.01 11.94 -13.07
C ARG A 257 -20.60 11.46 -11.68
N LEU A 258 -20.56 10.14 -11.46
CA LEU A 258 -20.10 9.55 -10.21
C LEU A 258 -18.59 9.74 -10.03
N ASP A 259 -17.82 9.53 -11.09
CA ASP A 259 -16.36 9.74 -11.05
C ASP A 259 -16.01 11.22 -10.85
N ARG A 260 -16.67 12.15 -11.56
CA ARG A 260 -16.50 13.60 -11.33
C ARG A 260 -16.89 14.03 -9.92
N ARG A 261 -17.98 13.48 -9.36
CA ARG A 261 -18.39 13.77 -7.99
C ARG A 261 -17.35 13.29 -6.97
N ALA A 262 -16.80 12.08 -7.17
CA ALA A 262 -15.75 11.55 -6.32
C ALA A 262 -14.48 12.42 -6.39
N ALA A 263 -14.03 12.78 -7.59
CA ALA A 263 -12.87 13.66 -7.79
C ALA A 263 -13.06 15.06 -7.18
N HIS A 264 -14.25 15.64 -7.34
CA HIS A 264 -14.58 16.92 -6.72
C HIS A 264 -14.59 16.81 -5.18
N GLY A 265 -15.14 15.72 -4.63
CA GLY A 265 -15.11 15.47 -3.19
C GLY A 265 -13.70 15.39 -2.61
N VAL A 266 -12.77 14.72 -3.31
CA VAL A 266 -11.34 14.69 -2.94
C VAL A 266 -10.74 16.10 -3.01
N SER A 267 -11.02 16.84 -4.08
CA SER A 267 -10.48 18.19 -4.26
C SER A 267 -10.94 19.13 -3.14
N MET A 268 -12.22 19.06 -2.77
CA MET A 268 -12.78 19.84 -1.65
C MET A 268 -12.19 19.42 -0.30
N ALA A 269 -12.04 18.10 -0.06
CA ALA A 269 -11.42 17.58 1.15
C ALA A 269 -9.98 18.09 1.32
N LEU A 270 -9.17 18.02 0.26
CA LEU A 270 -7.78 18.49 0.28
C LEU A 270 -7.68 20.01 0.38
N ALA A 271 -8.55 20.76 -0.30
CA ALA A 271 -8.58 22.22 -0.21
C ALA A 271 -9.03 22.72 1.18
N GLY A 272 -9.82 21.93 1.90
CA GLY A 272 -10.24 22.22 3.28
C GLY A 272 -9.14 21.99 4.33
N LEU A 273 -8.02 21.34 3.98
CA LEU A 273 -6.91 21.16 4.90
C LEU A 273 -6.16 22.48 5.09
N SER A 274 -5.91 22.86 6.35
CA SER A 274 -5.10 24.03 6.70
C SER A 274 -3.72 23.97 6.02
N ALA A 275 -3.04 25.10 5.81
CA ALA A 275 -1.66 25.09 5.37
C ALA A 275 -0.77 24.32 6.37
N PRO A 276 0.29 23.60 5.92
CA PRO A 276 1.20 22.94 6.84
C PRO A 276 1.80 23.98 7.80
N GLU A 277 1.71 23.75 9.11
CA GLU A 277 2.23 24.70 10.12
C GLU A 277 3.72 25.05 9.91
N TRP A 278 4.50 24.18 9.26
CA TRP A 278 5.91 24.42 8.95
C TRP A 278 6.17 25.35 7.75
N MET A 279 5.14 25.69 6.96
CA MET A 279 5.21 26.75 5.94
C MET A 279 4.98 28.14 6.54
N GLY A 280 4.56 28.24 7.81
CA GLY A 280 4.69 29.46 8.59
C GLY A 280 6.15 29.64 8.99
N MET A 281 6.82 30.62 8.38
CA MET A 281 8.18 31.04 8.73
C MET A 281 8.36 31.18 10.26
N PRO A 282 9.55 30.90 10.81
CA PRO A 282 9.84 31.25 12.19
C PRO A 282 9.88 32.78 12.31
N ASP A 283 8.84 33.36 12.88
CA ASP A 283 8.95 34.70 13.47
C ASP A 283 9.97 34.61 14.61
N SER A 284 11.00 35.45 14.53
CA SER A 284 12.03 35.71 15.56
C SER A 284 13.10 34.63 15.80
N VAL A 285 14.10 34.59 14.91
CA VAL A 285 15.49 34.43 15.38
C VAL A 285 16.19 35.75 15.10
N GLY A 286 16.53 36.47 16.17
CA GLY A 286 17.27 37.72 16.09
C GLY A 286 18.58 37.51 15.32
N MET A 287 18.80 38.31 14.29
CA MET A 287 20.06 38.38 13.56
C MET A 287 21.16 38.83 14.53
N PRO A 288 22.28 38.10 14.67
CA PRO A 288 23.47 38.69 15.24
C PRO A 288 24.04 39.72 14.25
N ASP A 289 24.36 40.90 14.76
CA ASP A 289 25.00 41.96 13.98
C ASP A 289 26.35 41.48 13.42
N SER A 290 26.56 41.79 12.15
CA SER A 290 27.86 41.84 11.45
C SER A 290 28.63 40.53 11.22
N VAL A 291 28.30 39.83 10.12
CA VAL A 291 29.34 39.23 9.25
C VAL A 291 28.93 39.51 7.80
N GLY A 292 29.82 40.15 7.03
CA GLY A 292 29.56 40.56 5.66
C GLY A 292 29.15 39.39 4.77
N MET A 293 28.05 39.56 4.04
CA MET A 293 27.58 38.64 3.00
C MET A 293 28.55 38.67 1.81
N PRO A 294 28.96 37.52 1.24
CA PRO A 294 29.58 37.50 -0.07
C PRO A 294 28.52 37.83 -1.14
N GLU A 295 28.92 38.54 -2.20
CA GLU A 295 28.05 38.95 -3.30
C GLU A 295 27.34 37.75 -3.96
N TRP A 296 26.02 37.77 -3.87
CA TRP A 296 25.13 36.84 -4.57
C TRP A 296 25.07 37.20 -6.07
N LYS A 297 25.64 36.35 -6.92
CA LYS A 297 25.41 36.36 -8.37
C LYS A 297 24.21 35.46 -8.65
N GLY A 298 23.13 36.03 -9.16
CA GLY A 298 21.82 35.39 -9.31
C GLY A 298 21.79 34.05 -10.02
N TRP A 299 20.60 33.41 -9.99
CA TRP A 299 20.34 32.11 -10.60
C TRP A 299 20.64 32.11 -12.11
N PRO A 300 21.28 31.06 -12.66
CA PRO A 300 21.44 30.92 -14.10
C PRO A 300 20.08 30.74 -14.78
N GLU A 301 19.92 31.36 -15.96
CA GLU A 301 18.69 31.25 -16.75
C GLU A 301 18.38 29.79 -17.13
N PRO A 302 17.08 29.42 -17.20
CA PRO A 302 16.68 28.09 -17.61
C PRO A 302 17.05 27.80 -19.06
N ARG A 303 17.60 26.61 -19.31
CA ARG A 303 17.94 26.14 -20.67
C ARG A 303 16.68 26.00 -21.53
N PRO A 304 16.73 26.36 -22.83
CA PRO A 304 15.61 26.11 -23.73
C PRO A 304 15.37 24.61 -23.92
N ALA A 305 14.10 24.25 -24.11
CA ALA A 305 13.64 22.88 -24.35
C ALA A 305 14.28 22.30 -25.62
N ALA A 306 14.67 21.02 -25.56
CA ALA A 306 15.19 20.29 -26.71
C ALA A 306 14.14 20.19 -27.82
N GLU A 307 14.56 20.46 -29.07
CA GLU A 307 13.71 20.36 -30.27
C GLU A 307 13.24 18.92 -30.51
N PRO A 308 12.02 18.72 -31.07
CA PRO A 308 11.49 17.40 -31.32
C PRO A 308 12.22 16.69 -32.46
N MET A 309 12.72 15.49 -32.16
CA MET A 309 13.40 14.62 -33.11
C MET A 309 12.41 14.10 -34.16
N VAL A 310 12.58 14.55 -35.40
CA VAL A 310 11.84 14.06 -36.58
C VAL A 310 12.36 12.67 -36.93
N LEU A 311 11.53 11.64 -36.77
CA LEU A 311 11.84 10.27 -37.17
C LEU A 311 11.40 10.05 -38.62
N THR A 312 12.33 10.23 -39.57
CA THR A 312 12.19 9.69 -40.93
C THR A 312 12.96 8.37 -41.01
N ASP A 313 12.27 7.26 -41.24
CA ASP A 313 12.40 6.45 -42.47
C ASP A 313 11.65 5.11 -42.30
N HIS A 314 10.89 4.76 -43.32
CA HIS A 314 10.16 3.51 -43.45
C HIS A 314 11.12 2.40 -43.85
N ARG A 315 11.27 1.37 -43.00
CA ARG A 315 11.75 0.06 -43.46
C ARG A 315 10.84 -1.07 -43.03
N ALA A 316 10.66 -1.98 -43.98
CA ALA A 316 9.61 -2.96 -44.10
C ALA A 316 9.56 -4.00 -42.96
N VAL A 317 8.32 -4.42 -42.69
CA VAL A 317 7.95 -5.59 -41.89
C VAL A 317 8.40 -6.86 -42.63
N PRO A 318 9.11 -7.82 -41.99
CA PRO A 318 9.24 -9.16 -42.53
C PRO A 318 8.02 -10.00 -42.16
N GLU A 319 7.41 -10.58 -43.18
CA GLU A 319 6.28 -11.50 -43.11
C GLU A 319 6.58 -12.81 -42.36
N HIS A 320 5.49 -13.42 -41.91
CA HIS A 320 5.32 -14.71 -41.25
C HIS A 320 6.34 -15.82 -41.60
N ARG A 321 6.85 -16.46 -40.54
CA ARG A 321 7.47 -17.79 -40.63
C ARG A 321 6.57 -18.83 -39.93
N PRO A 322 6.16 -19.92 -40.60
CA PRO A 322 5.31 -20.94 -40.00
C PRO A 322 6.10 -21.86 -39.06
N LEU A 323 5.40 -22.36 -38.02
CA LEU A 323 5.89 -23.37 -37.08
C LEU A 323 6.01 -24.75 -37.76
N PRO A 324 7.03 -25.57 -37.47
CA PRO A 324 7.07 -26.94 -37.96
C PRO A 324 6.19 -27.86 -37.09
N GLU A 325 5.37 -28.66 -37.77
CA GLU A 325 4.57 -29.76 -37.22
C GLU A 325 5.42 -31.02 -36.98
N GLY A 326 5.14 -31.70 -35.85
CA GLY A 326 5.22 -33.15 -35.72
C GLY A 326 6.55 -33.76 -35.26
N LEU A 327 6.52 -34.46 -34.10
CA LEU A 327 7.03 -35.82 -33.83
C LEU A 327 6.81 -36.18 -32.33
N PRO A 328 6.81 -37.46 -31.92
CA PRO A 328 5.63 -38.14 -31.37
C PRO A 328 5.58 -38.29 -29.84
N LEU A 329 4.38 -38.58 -29.34
CA LEU A 329 4.08 -39.04 -27.98
C LEU A 329 4.71 -40.43 -27.73
N SER A 330 5.61 -40.53 -26.75
CA SER A 330 6.02 -41.82 -26.17
C SER A 330 6.10 -41.76 -24.64
N ASP A 331 5.46 -42.77 -24.04
CA ASP A 331 5.62 -43.32 -22.70
C ASP A 331 5.16 -42.53 -21.47
N ARG A 332 3.90 -42.83 -21.12
CA ARG A 332 3.44 -43.00 -19.74
C ARG A 332 4.48 -43.77 -18.91
N ARG A 333 5.18 -43.09 -18.00
CA ARG A 333 5.77 -43.74 -16.83
C ARG A 333 4.87 -43.55 -15.62
N LEU A 334 4.62 -44.69 -15.00
CA LEU A 334 3.83 -44.93 -13.82
C LEU A 334 4.28 -44.07 -12.64
N VAL A 335 3.33 -43.46 -11.95
CA VAL A 335 3.49 -42.90 -10.60
C VAL A 335 3.45 -44.08 -9.62
N PRO A 336 4.43 -44.27 -8.72
CA PRO A 336 4.33 -45.28 -7.66
C PRO A 336 3.37 -44.82 -6.55
N GLU A 337 2.55 -45.75 -6.05
CA GLU A 337 1.64 -45.55 -4.91
C GLU A 337 2.41 -45.25 -3.61
N PRO A 338 1.87 -44.39 -2.72
CA PRO A 338 2.47 -44.12 -1.41
C PRO A 338 2.21 -45.27 -0.42
N GLN A 339 3.27 -45.78 0.21
CA GLN A 339 3.18 -46.74 1.33
C GLN A 339 2.71 -46.06 2.63
N PRO A 340 1.96 -46.76 3.50
CA PRO A 340 1.55 -46.24 4.80
C PRO A 340 2.69 -46.22 5.83
N ALA A 341 2.67 -45.22 6.72
CA ALA A 341 3.64 -45.02 7.80
C ALA A 341 3.50 -46.06 8.93
N PRO A 342 4.59 -46.43 9.63
CA PRO A 342 4.54 -47.38 10.75
C PRO A 342 4.01 -46.73 12.04
N GLU A 343 3.26 -47.54 12.81
CA GLU A 343 2.70 -47.23 14.13
C GLU A 343 3.77 -46.92 15.18
N ALA A 344 3.43 -45.97 16.05
CA ALA A 344 4.22 -45.58 17.21
C ALA A 344 4.19 -46.67 18.30
N ALA A 345 5.35 -46.92 18.92
CA ALA A 345 5.49 -47.63 20.19
C ALA A 345 5.97 -46.65 21.26
#